data_AF-A0A9D5VK90-F1
#
_entry.id   AF-A0A9D5VK90-F1
#
_cell.length_a   1.000
_cell.length_b   1.000
_cell.length_c   1.000
_cell.angle_alpha   90.00
_cell.angle_beta   90.00
_cell.angle_gamma   90.00
#
_symmetry.space_group_name_H-M   'P 1'
#
loop_
_entity.id
_entity.type
_entity.pdbx_description
1 polymer ?
#
loop_
_entity_poly.entity_id
_entity_poly.type
_entity_poly.pdbx_seq_one_letter_code
_entity_poly.pdbx_strand_id
1 'polypeptide(L)'
;MAAEKDLFVEKIIQTLQANGFPEKKVTLPLEKMYEISESKKLNFNDVLTELAAQGINHEKLSDKILFSQVEQNNQDIHQKIFDRLKGMDPKDMMKNAQSILSSMSPEELQAMQEMYQSMTPSQREELAKRAQEMNP
;
A
#
# COMPACT_ATOMS: atom_id res chain seq x y z
N MET A 1 -31.14 5.21 -11.60
CA MET A 1 -30.04 6.00 -11.02
C MET A 1 -28.82 5.15 -10.68
N ALA A 2 -28.94 3.98 -10.01
CA ALA A 2 -27.79 3.10 -9.75
C ALA A 2 -27.02 2.66 -11.03
N ALA A 3 -27.74 2.20 -12.07
CA ALA A 3 -27.10 1.73 -13.30
C ALA A 3 -26.26 2.78 -14.05
N GLU A 4 -26.65 4.07 -14.01
CA GLU A 4 -25.86 5.14 -14.66
C GLU A 4 -24.59 5.47 -13.88
N LYS A 5 -24.65 5.36 -12.54
CA LYS A 5 -23.49 5.52 -11.66
C LYS A 5 -22.48 4.41 -11.92
N ASP A 6 -22.93 3.16 -12.00
CA ASP A 6 -22.06 2.00 -12.22
C ASP A 6 -21.36 2.09 -13.59
N LEU A 7 -22.10 2.46 -14.64
CA LEU A 7 -21.54 2.72 -15.97
C LEU A 7 -20.50 3.84 -15.98
N PHE A 8 -20.66 4.85 -15.13
CA PHE A 8 -19.70 5.95 -15.01
C PHE A 8 -18.44 5.54 -14.27
N VAL A 9 -18.58 4.77 -13.18
CA VAL A 9 -17.46 4.17 -12.43
C VAL A 9 -16.62 3.28 -13.35
N GLU A 10 -17.24 2.40 -14.13
CA GLU A 10 -16.53 1.55 -15.10
C GLU A 10 -15.76 2.38 -16.13
N LYS A 11 -16.34 3.47 -16.64
CA LYS A 11 -15.64 4.37 -17.57
C LYS A 11 -14.44 5.06 -16.94
N ILE A 12 -14.54 5.46 -15.68
CA ILE A 12 -13.39 6.01 -14.95
C ILE A 12 -12.32 4.92 -14.84
N ILE A 13 -12.66 3.71 -14.41
CA ILE A 13 -11.71 2.60 -14.27
C ILE A 13 -10.99 2.30 -15.58
N GLN A 14 -11.72 2.22 -16.70
CA GLN A 14 -11.12 2.04 -18.03
C GLN A 14 -10.16 3.19 -18.39
N THR A 15 -10.52 4.43 -18.04
CA THR A 15 -9.65 5.59 -18.26
C THR A 15 -8.39 5.48 -17.41
N LEU A 16 -8.50 5.08 -16.14
CA LEU A 16 -7.35 4.86 -15.27
C LEU A 16 -6.45 3.76 -15.84
N GLN A 17 -7.02 2.63 -16.28
CA GLN A 17 -6.29 1.51 -16.87
C GLN A 17 -5.53 1.91 -18.14
N ALA A 18 -6.17 2.68 -19.02
CA ALA A 18 -5.52 3.21 -20.23
C ALA A 18 -4.32 4.13 -19.91
N ASN A 19 -4.28 4.72 -18.71
CA ASN A 19 -3.19 5.57 -18.23
C ASN A 19 -2.18 4.82 -17.34
N GLY A 20 -2.25 3.48 -17.28
CA GLY A 20 -1.28 2.63 -16.59
C GLY A 20 -1.67 2.26 -15.15
N PHE A 21 -2.90 2.49 -14.73
CA PHE A 21 -3.44 1.89 -13.50
C PHE A 21 -3.66 0.37 -13.68
N PRO A 22 -3.44 -0.48 -12.66
CA PRO A 22 -3.03 -0.17 -11.28
C PRO A 22 -1.51 -0.06 -11.06
N GLU A 23 -0.68 -0.32 -12.07
CA GLU A 23 0.80 -0.31 -11.92
C GLU A 23 1.36 1.08 -11.58
N LYS A 24 0.68 2.14 -12.05
CA LYS A 24 1.05 3.53 -11.81
C LYS A 24 -0.10 4.28 -11.15
N LYS A 25 0.26 5.30 -10.37
CA LYS A 25 -0.71 6.30 -9.88
C LYS A 25 -1.12 7.19 -11.05
N VAL A 26 -2.41 7.45 -11.20
CA VAL A 26 -2.98 8.22 -12.31
C VAL A 26 -3.63 9.49 -11.77
N THR A 27 -3.30 10.64 -12.35
CA THR A 27 -3.93 11.91 -11.97
C THR A 27 -4.93 12.36 -13.03
N LEU A 28 -6.13 12.75 -12.61
CA LEU A 28 -7.13 13.37 -13.48
C LEU A 28 -7.43 14.81 -13.03
N PRO A 29 -7.77 15.74 -13.94
CA PRO A 29 -8.15 17.10 -13.56
C PRO A 29 -9.43 17.11 -12.73
N LEU A 30 -9.38 17.70 -11.52
CA LEU A 30 -10.48 17.61 -10.56
C LEU A 30 -11.74 18.32 -11.07
N GLU A 31 -11.58 19.54 -11.61
CA GLU A 31 -12.69 20.33 -12.15
C GLU A 31 -13.45 19.57 -13.26
N LYS A 32 -12.71 18.96 -14.20
CA LYS A 32 -13.33 18.17 -15.28
C LYS A 32 -14.12 16.98 -14.74
N MET A 33 -13.66 16.34 -13.67
CA MET A 33 -14.40 15.21 -13.09
C MET A 33 -15.72 15.67 -12.46
N TYR A 34 -15.73 16.83 -11.82
CA TYR A 34 -16.96 17.44 -11.31
C TYR A 34 -17.91 17.84 -12.44
N GLU A 35 -17.43 18.51 -13.47
CA GLU A 35 -18.24 18.90 -14.64
C GLU A 35 -18.89 17.69 -15.34
N ILE A 36 -18.11 16.63 -15.58
CA ILE A 36 -18.62 15.42 -16.24
C ILE A 36 -19.65 14.71 -15.35
N SER A 37 -19.42 14.66 -14.03
CA SER A 37 -20.38 14.06 -13.08
C SER A 37 -21.68 14.86 -13.03
N GLU A 38 -21.59 16.19 -12.98
CA GLU A 38 -22.75 17.09 -12.99
C GLU A 38 -23.55 16.99 -14.29
N SER A 39 -22.88 16.90 -15.44
CA SER A 39 -23.54 16.70 -16.75
C SER A 39 -24.37 15.41 -16.80
N LYS A 40 -24.00 14.42 -15.98
CA LYS A 40 -24.68 13.13 -15.82
C LYS A 40 -25.67 13.11 -14.66
N LYS A 41 -25.87 14.25 -13.97
CA LYS A 41 -26.66 14.37 -12.74
C LYS A 41 -26.20 13.42 -11.62
N LEU A 42 -24.90 13.14 -11.57
CA LEU A 42 -24.24 12.31 -10.57
C LEU A 42 -23.43 13.17 -9.60
N ASN A 43 -23.36 12.77 -8.34
CA ASN A 43 -22.45 13.38 -7.37
C ASN A 43 -21.08 12.70 -7.47
N PHE A 44 -20.05 13.46 -7.80
CA PHE A 44 -18.69 12.92 -7.93
C PHE A 44 -18.19 12.26 -6.63
N ASN A 45 -18.60 12.74 -5.45
CA ASN A 45 -18.19 12.12 -4.19
C ASN A 45 -18.81 10.72 -4.00
N ASP A 46 -20.01 10.49 -4.51
CA ASP A 46 -20.64 9.16 -4.46
C ASP A 46 -19.90 8.19 -5.39
N VAL A 47 -19.43 8.68 -6.54
CA VAL A 47 -18.60 7.93 -7.49
C VAL A 47 -17.25 7.58 -6.85
N LEU A 48 -16.62 8.52 -6.14
CA LEU A 48 -15.39 8.27 -5.39
C LEU A 48 -15.56 7.24 -4.27
N THR A 49 -16.73 7.25 -3.62
CA THR A 49 -17.08 6.25 -2.60
C THR A 49 -17.18 4.86 -3.21
N GLU A 50 -17.79 4.74 -4.39
CA GLU A 50 -17.87 3.47 -5.13
C GLU A 50 -16.48 3.00 -5.58
N LEU A 51 -15.64 3.91 -6.09
CA LEU A 51 -14.26 3.60 -6.47
C LEU A 51 -13.44 3.11 -5.27
N ALA A 52 -13.62 3.72 -4.10
CA ALA A 52 -12.99 3.28 -2.86
C ALA A 52 -13.47 1.87 -2.44
N ALA A 53 -14.78 1.58 -2.59
CA ALA A 53 -15.33 0.24 -2.35
C ALA A 53 -14.73 -0.83 -3.28
N GLN A 54 -14.26 -0.43 -4.47
CA GLN A 54 -13.55 -1.30 -5.42
C GLN A 54 -12.02 -1.34 -5.20
N GLY A 55 -11.51 -0.78 -4.11
CA GLY A 55 -10.08 -0.81 -3.78
C GLY A 55 -9.24 0.25 -4.51
N ILE A 56 -9.87 1.31 -5.02
CA ILE A 56 -9.19 2.45 -5.64
C ILE A 56 -9.18 3.60 -4.64
N ASN A 57 -7.98 3.89 -4.12
CA ASN A 57 -7.77 5.06 -3.27
C ASN A 57 -7.74 6.33 -4.13
N HIS A 58 -8.16 7.44 -3.54
CA HIS A 58 -8.17 8.72 -4.20
C HIS A 58 -7.74 9.84 -3.24
N GLU A 59 -6.93 10.77 -3.74
CA GLU A 59 -6.47 11.93 -3.00
C GLU A 59 -6.74 13.20 -3.81
N LYS A 60 -7.51 14.13 -3.23
CA LYS A 60 -7.80 15.42 -3.85
C LYS A 60 -6.62 16.35 -3.61
N LEU A 61 -5.91 16.68 -4.68
CA LEU A 61 -4.93 17.76 -4.73
C LEU A 61 -5.63 19.03 -5.22
N SER A 62 -4.96 20.18 -5.16
CA SER A 62 -5.57 21.49 -5.43
C SER A 62 -6.29 21.59 -6.79
N ASP A 63 -5.67 21.06 -7.85
CA ASP A 63 -6.15 21.14 -9.24
C ASP A 63 -6.49 19.77 -9.86
N LYS A 64 -6.14 18.68 -9.16
CA LYS A 64 -6.20 17.32 -9.69
C LYS A 64 -6.54 16.31 -8.61
N ILE A 65 -7.03 15.15 -9.02
CA ILE A 65 -7.27 14.01 -8.15
C ILE A 65 -6.31 12.89 -8.53
N LEU A 66 -5.55 12.41 -7.54
CA LEU A 66 -4.64 11.29 -7.67
C LEU A 66 -5.39 10.01 -7.34
N PHE A 67 -5.41 9.07 -8.28
CA PHE A 67 -5.91 7.72 -8.05
C PHE A 67 -4.73 6.77 -7.87
N SER A 68 -4.79 5.95 -6.83
CA SER A 68 -3.85 4.88 -6.58
C SER A 68 -4.62 3.63 -6.17
N GLN A 69 -4.01 2.46 -6.31
CA GLN A 69 -4.57 1.29 -5.62
C GLN A 69 -4.58 1.63 -4.12
N VAL A 70 -5.61 1.16 -3.39
CA VAL A 70 -5.53 1.13 -1.93
C VAL A 70 -4.28 0.33 -1.62
N GLU A 71 -3.22 1.02 -1.20
CA GLU A 71 -2.10 0.37 -0.55
C GLU A 71 -2.71 -0.30 0.67
N GLN A 72 -2.77 -1.63 0.67
CA GLN A 72 -3.08 -2.40 1.87
C GLN A 72 -1.93 -2.16 2.85
N ASN A 73 -1.94 -0.99 3.48
CA ASN A 73 -0.83 -0.51 4.27
C ASN A 73 -0.66 -1.42 5.50
N ASN A 74 0.59 -1.80 5.74
CA ASN A 74 1.14 -2.71 6.76
C ASN A 74 0.89 -4.22 6.66
N GLN A 75 -0.26 -4.71 6.20
CA GLN A 75 -0.40 -6.18 6.07
C GLN A 75 0.38 -6.72 4.88
N ASP A 76 0.55 -5.99 3.78
CA ASP A 76 1.26 -6.51 2.62
C ASP A 76 2.76 -6.72 2.88
N ILE A 77 3.41 -5.85 3.67
CA ILE A 77 4.81 -6.02 4.05
C ILE A 77 4.95 -7.17 5.06
N HIS A 78 4.10 -7.20 6.10
CA HIS A 78 4.11 -8.28 7.07
C HIS A 78 3.76 -9.63 6.44
N GLN A 79 2.79 -9.68 5.54
CA GLN A 79 2.36 -10.89 4.84
C GLN A 79 3.38 -11.32 3.81
N LYS A 80 3.99 -10.41 3.04
CA LYS A 80 5.10 -10.75 2.12
C LYS A 80 6.34 -11.22 2.87
N ILE A 81 6.68 -10.59 3.99
CA ILE A 81 7.76 -11.06 4.87
C ILE A 81 7.37 -12.43 5.45
N PHE A 82 6.16 -12.58 5.97
CA PHE A 82 5.68 -13.82 6.57
C PHE A 82 5.62 -14.96 5.55
N ASP A 83 5.06 -14.78 4.36
CA ASP A 83 5.04 -15.77 3.27
C ASP A 83 6.45 -16.09 2.76
N ARG A 84 7.37 -15.11 2.72
CA ARG A 84 8.78 -15.36 2.36
C ARG A 84 9.53 -16.13 3.45
N LEU A 85 9.13 -15.98 4.72
CA LEU A 85 9.69 -16.70 5.86
C LEU A 85 9.00 -18.06 6.09
N LYS A 86 7.76 -18.24 5.62
CA LYS A 86 6.96 -19.44 5.82
C LYS A 86 7.42 -20.52 4.84
N GLY A 87 8.21 -21.46 5.36
CA GLY A 87 8.77 -22.59 4.60
C GLY A 87 10.25 -22.45 4.29
N MET A 88 10.93 -21.44 4.84
CA MET A 88 12.39 -21.31 4.74
C MET A 88 13.05 -21.98 5.95
N ASP A 89 14.04 -22.84 5.70
CA ASP A 89 14.82 -23.47 6.76
C ASP A 89 15.54 -22.40 7.61
N PRO A 90 15.66 -22.57 8.93
CA PRO A 90 16.29 -21.59 9.83
C PRO A 90 17.71 -21.17 9.41
N LYS A 91 18.45 -22.07 8.75
CA LYS A 91 19.80 -21.80 8.21
C LYS A 91 19.78 -20.87 6.98
N ASP A 92 18.79 -21.02 6.11
CA ASP A 92 18.62 -20.16 4.93
C ASP A 92 18.06 -18.79 5.29
N MET A 93 17.22 -18.74 6.33
CA MET A 93 16.73 -17.48 6.90
C MET A 93 17.88 -16.59 7.39
N MET A 94 18.89 -17.16 8.05
CA MET A 94 20.04 -16.41 8.57
C MET A 94 20.96 -15.89 7.46
N LYS A 95 21.20 -16.72 6.44
CA LYS A 95 22.00 -16.34 5.26
C LYS A 95 21.35 -15.18 4.50
N ASN A 96 20.03 -15.24 4.35
CA ASN A 96 19.25 -14.16 3.73
C ASN A 96 19.13 -12.93 4.63
N ALA A 97 19.05 -13.09 5.96
CA ALA A 97 19.00 -11.97 6.90
C ALA A 97 20.26 -11.10 6.83
N GLN A 98 21.46 -11.70 6.73
CA GLN A 98 22.70 -10.94 6.52
C GLN A 98 22.70 -10.17 5.20
N SER A 99 22.23 -10.79 4.12
CA SER A 99 22.16 -10.13 2.82
C SER A 99 21.13 -9.01 2.80
N ILE A 100 19.99 -9.20 3.46
CA ILE A 100 18.93 -8.19 3.57
C ILE A 100 19.41 -7.00 4.39
N LEU A 101 20.02 -7.23 5.56
CA LEU A 101 20.60 -6.15 6.39
C LEU A 101 21.71 -5.38 5.65
N SER A 102 22.54 -6.09 4.87
CA SER A 102 23.60 -5.48 4.07
C SER A 102 23.08 -4.73 2.84
N SER A 103 21.84 -4.99 2.43
CA SER A 103 21.19 -4.33 1.28
C SER A 103 20.15 -3.29 1.71
N MET A 104 19.96 -3.08 3.02
CA MET A 104 19.02 -2.09 3.54
C MET A 104 19.61 -0.68 3.45
N SER A 105 18.72 0.26 3.17
CA SER A 105 19.03 1.69 3.13
C SER A 105 19.27 2.22 4.55
N PRO A 106 20.04 3.30 4.74
CA PRO A 106 20.28 3.90 6.06
C PRO A 106 18.98 4.28 6.79
N GLU A 107 17.96 4.70 6.05
CA GLU A 107 16.64 5.07 6.56
C GLU A 107 15.86 3.86 7.08
N GLU A 108 15.96 2.71 6.41
CA GLU A 108 15.32 1.45 6.82
C GLU A 108 15.99 0.89 8.09
N LEU A 109 17.31 1.05 8.20
CA LEU A 109 18.06 0.69 9.41
C LEU A 109 17.65 1.57 10.60
N GLN A 110 17.43 2.88 10.39
CA GLN A 110 16.94 3.76 11.44
C GLN A 110 15.55 3.37 11.92
N ALA A 111 14.61 3.09 11.01
CA ALA A 111 13.27 2.65 11.38
C ALA A 111 13.30 1.35 12.21
N MET A 112 14.20 0.44 11.87
CA MET A 112 14.40 -0.79 12.64
C MET A 112 15.02 -0.54 14.02
N GLN A 113 15.94 0.42 14.13
CA GLN A 113 16.50 0.84 15.42
C GLN A 113 15.46 1.52 16.31
N GLU A 114 14.62 2.39 15.74
CA GLU A 114 13.54 3.05 16.47
C GLU A 114 12.51 2.02 16.95
N MET A 115 12.16 1.04 16.12
CA MET A 115 11.32 -0.09 16.51
C MET A 115 11.93 -0.84 17.69
N TYR A 116 13.23 -1.17 17.64
CA TYR A 116 13.93 -1.84 18.74
C TYR A 116 13.96 -0.99 20.02
N GLN A 117 14.17 0.32 19.91
CA GLN A 117 14.19 1.22 21.06
C GLN A 117 12.80 1.43 21.68
N SER A 118 11.75 1.42 20.85
CA SER A 118 10.35 1.55 21.28
C SER A 118 9.80 0.28 21.95
N MET A 119 10.48 -0.87 21.80
CA MET A 119 10.14 -2.10 22.51
C MET A 119 10.48 -2.00 24.00
N THR A 120 9.68 -2.69 24.82
CA THR A 120 9.97 -2.82 26.25
C THR A 120 11.26 -3.63 26.48
N PRO A 121 11.96 -3.42 27.61
CA PRO A 121 13.19 -4.14 27.92
C PRO A 121 13.03 -5.67 27.82
N SER A 122 11.90 -6.21 28.30
CA SER A 122 11.60 -7.64 28.23
C SER A 122 11.41 -8.15 26.79
N GLN A 123 10.79 -7.35 25.91
CA GLN A 123 10.62 -7.72 24.50
C GLN A 123 11.95 -7.65 23.74
N ARG A 124 12.81 -6.68 24.07
CA ARG A 124 14.17 -6.60 23.52
C ARG A 124 15.05 -7.76 23.95
N GLU A 125 15.00 -8.14 25.22
CA GLU A 125 15.73 -9.29 25.76
C GLU A 125 15.29 -10.59 25.11
N GLU A 126 13.98 -10.80 24.95
CA GLU A 126 13.45 -11.99 24.27
C GLU A 126 13.91 -12.06 22.81
N LEU A 127 13.89 -10.93 22.10
CA LEU A 127 14.33 -10.85 20.71
C LEU A 127 15.85 -11.06 20.57
N ALA A 128 16.64 -10.51 21.49
CA ALA A 128 18.09 -10.71 21.53
C ALA A 128 18.47 -12.16 21.87
N LYS A 129 17.75 -12.79 22.81
CA LYS A 129 17.95 -14.19 23.19
C LYS A 129 17.62 -15.12 22.03
N ARG A 130 16.51 -14.87 21.34
CA ARG A 130 16.11 -15.63 20.15
C ARG A 130 17.12 -15.48 19.01
N ALA A 131 17.72 -14.30 18.84
CA ALA A 131 18.79 -14.07 17.86
C ALA A 131 20.08 -14.82 18.21
N GLN A 132 20.43 -14.91 19.51
CA GLN A 132 21.59 -15.69 19.98
C GLN A 132 21.38 -17.20 19.84
N GLU A 133 20.19 -17.71 20.14
CA GLU A 133 19.85 -19.14 19.95
C GLU A 133 19.88 -19.57 18.48
N MET A 134 19.72 -18.62 17.55
CA MET A 134 19.83 -18.85 16.11
C MET A 134 21.27 -18.76 15.57
N ASN A 135 22.25 -18.40 16.39
CA ASN A 135 23.67 -18.32 16.04
C ASN A 135 24.49 -19.40 16.79
N PRO A 136 24.44 -20.68 16.36
CA PRO A 136 25.29 -21.73 16.92
C PRO A 136 26.77 -21.58 16.54
#